data_AF-X0UY64-F1
#
_entry.id   AF-X0UY64-F1
#
_cell.length_a   1.000
_cell.length_b   1.000
_cell.length_c   1.000
_cell.angle_alpha   90.00
_cell.angle_beta   90.00
_cell.angle_gamma   90.00
#
_symmetry.space_group_name_H-M   'P 1'
#
loop_
_entity.id
_entity.type
_entity.pdbx_description
1 polymer ?
#
loop_
_entity_poly.entity_id
_entity_poly.type
_entity_poly.pdbx_seq_one_letter_code
_entity_poly.pdbx_strand_id
1 'polypeptide(L)'
;MPGKNKKKEIKDKLGAPSDNKNNRIRQDTVDSILEKGVDFKITVHNKNILHKLNLIPTERKFVIFPIKMGTLLKISKILLDLDTDELVGVMKNEDKEINLLDLGAKNIIENKDKMIKMIAYGIVNSEKEPSKNLIKFLNENLTAKEGLKLMTVIVQQMDVNPFLASLVSIKGMNLLQTKKKTTPGE
;
A
#
# COMPACT_ATOMS: atom_id res chain seq x y z
N MET A 1 2.62 9.50 -66.23
CA MET A 1 2.41 8.08 -65.87
C MET A 1 3.59 7.59 -65.04
N PRO A 2 3.39 6.61 -64.13
CA PRO A 2 3.71 6.78 -62.70
C PRO A 2 4.83 5.87 -62.18
N GLY A 3 5.43 6.27 -61.07
CA GLY A 3 6.29 5.44 -60.22
C GLY A 3 6.13 5.82 -58.75
N LYS A 4 4.88 5.78 -58.24
CA LYS A 4 4.54 6.14 -56.86
C LYS A 4 5.10 5.10 -55.87
N ASN A 5 5.94 5.61 -54.97
CA ASN A 5 6.19 5.18 -53.59
C ASN A 5 5.27 4.08 -53.03
N LYS A 6 5.69 2.82 -53.12
CA LYS A 6 5.09 1.66 -52.43
C LYS A 6 5.65 1.40 -51.02
N LYS A 7 6.41 2.33 -50.43
CA LYS A 7 6.99 2.18 -49.07
C LYS A 7 6.24 2.92 -47.95
N LYS A 8 5.17 3.66 -48.26
CA LYS A 8 4.48 4.52 -47.28
C LYS A 8 3.14 3.98 -46.76
N GLU A 9 2.69 2.81 -47.21
CA GLU A 9 1.33 2.30 -46.94
C GLU A 9 1.29 0.96 -46.17
N ILE A 10 2.35 0.64 -45.41
CA ILE A 10 2.38 -0.56 -44.53
C ILE A 10 2.65 -0.18 -43.06
N LYS A 11 2.52 1.10 -42.69
CA LYS A 11 2.62 1.52 -41.28
C LYS A 11 1.29 1.69 -40.54
N ASP A 12 0.15 1.59 -41.24
CA ASP A 12 -1.18 1.87 -40.66
C ASP A 12 -2.10 0.64 -40.46
N LYS A 13 -1.57 -0.59 -40.45
CA LYS A 13 -2.40 -1.80 -40.25
C LYS A 13 -1.87 -2.82 -39.24
N LEU A 14 -1.21 -2.37 -38.18
CA LEU A 14 -0.98 -3.21 -37.00
C LEU A 14 -1.40 -2.41 -35.77
N GLY A 15 -2.67 -2.57 -35.40
CA GLY A 15 -3.15 -2.18 -34.09
C GLY A 15 -2.34 -2.92 -33.03
N ALA A 16 -1.57 -2.18 -32.25
CA ALA A 16 -1.00 -2.64 -31.00
C ALA A 16 -1.80 -1.98 -29.86
N PRO A 17 -2.79 -2.68 -29.27
CA PRO A 17 -3.36 -2.25 -28.01
C PRO A 17 -2.40 -2.63 -26.87
N SER A 18 -2.11 -1.66 -26.00
CA SER A 18 -1.71 -1.88 -24.60
C SER A 18 -0.25 -2.27 -24.25
N ASP A 19 0.74 -1.45 -24.64
CA ASP A 19 2.10 -1.53 -24.05
C ASP A 19 2.37 -0.52 -22.91
N ASN A 20 1.46 0.42 -22.66
CA ASN A 20 1.72 1.51 -21.70
C ASN A 20 1.60 1.07 -20.23
N LYS A 21 0.78 0.05 -19.93
CA LYS A 21 0.56 -0.43 -18.56
C LYS A 21 1.67 -1.36 -18.09
N ASN A 22 2.16 -2.22 -18.98
CA ASN A 22 3.21 -3.20 -18.67
C ASN A 22 4.59 -2.55 -18.49
N ASN A 23 4.90 -1.49 -19.24
CA ASN A 23 6.16 -0.76 -19.06
C ASN A 23 6.23 -0.02 -17.72
N ARG A 24 5.12 0.57 -17.25
CA ARG A 24 5.07 1.20 -15.92
C ARG A 24 5.31 0.19 -14.80
N ILE A 25 4.64 -0.97 -14.86
CA ILE A 25 4.81 -2.03 -13.85
C ILE A 25 6.26 -2.53 -13.82
N ARG A 26 6.91 -2.65 -14.99
CA ARG A 26 8.32 -3.03 -15.08
C ARG A 26 9.26 -1.94 -14.55
N GLN A 27 9.01 -0.68 -14.86
CA GLN A 27 9.80 0.45 -14.32
C GLN A 27 9.69 0.53 -12.80
N ASP A 28 8.47 0.45 -12.25
CA ASP A 28 8.23 0.51 -10.81
C ASP A 28 8.92 -0.66 -10.08
N THR A 29 8.95 -1.84 -10.70
CA THR A 29 9.66 -3.02 -10.17
C THR A 29 11.18 -2.82 -10.24
N VAL A 30 11.71 -2.27 -11.34
CA VAL A 30 13.14 -1.99 -11.52
C VAL A 30 13.61 -0.89 -10.56
N ASP A 31 12.82 0.15 -10.34
CA ASP A 31 13.15 1.22 -9.39
C ASP A 31 13.08 0.75 -7.93
N SER A 32 12.20 -0.21 -7.60
CA SER A 32 12.20 -0.89 -6.30
C SER A 32 13.43 -1.76 -6.08
N ILE A 33 13.95 -2.41 -7.14
CA ILE A 33 15.21 -3.19 -7.11
C ILE A 33 16.44 -2.28 -7.03
N LEU A 34 16.38 -1.07 -7.62
CA LEU A 34 17.50 -0.12 -7.67
C LEU A 34 17.62 0.76 -6.42
N GLU A 35 16.95 0.43 -5.32
CA GLU A 35 16.91 1.19 -4.08
C GLU A 35 16.47 2.66 -4.22
N LYS A 36 15.77 3.02 -5.30
CA LYS A 36 15.41 4.41 -5.56
C LYS A 36 14.20 4.83 -4.73
N GLY A 37 14.34 5.99 -4.09
CA GLY A 37 13.24 6.62 -3.37
C GLY A 37 12.13 7.05 -4.32
N VAL A 38 10.88 6.79 -3.95
CA VAL A 38 9.68 7.21 -4.70
C VAL A 38 9.17 8.52 -4.12
N ASP A 39 9.12 9.56 -4.95
CA ASP A 39 8.54 10.84 -4.57
C ASP A 39 7.02 10.75 -4.42
N PHE A 40 6.53 11.16 -3.25
CA PHE A 40 5.12 11.24 -2.94
C PHE A 40 4.75 12.63 -2.44
N LYS A 41 3.60 13.15 -2.87
CA LYS A 41 3.09 14.46 -2.42
C LYS A 41 1.73 14.27 -1.76
N ILE A 42 1.56 14.87 -0.59
CA ILE A 42 0.29 14.96 0.12
C ILE A 42 -0.17 16.41 0.11
N THR A 43 -1.42 16.63 -0.29
CA THR A 43 -2.02 17.97 -0.33
C THR A 43 -2.62 18.31 1.04
N VAL A 44 -2.34 19.51 1.55
CA VAL A 44 -2.97 20.01 2.79
C VAL A 44 -4.41 20.41 2.48
N HIS A 45 -5.35 19.64 3.02
CA HIS A 45 -6.79 19.86 2.79
C HIS A 45 -7.33 20.96 3.72
N ASN A 46 -6.90 20.95 4.99
CA ASN A 46 -7.32 21.94 5.99
C ASN A 46 -6.36 23.15 5.98
N LYS A 47 -6.63 24.10 5.09
CA LYS A 47 -5.82 25.32 4.94
C LYS A 47 -6.12 26.34 6.06
N ASN A 48 -5.25 26.41 7.05
CA ASN A 48 -5.22 27.50 8.04
C ASN A 48 -4.90 28.87 7.40
N ILE A 49 -5.14 29.95 8.15
CA ILE A 49 -4.85 31.34 7.74
C ILE A 49 -3.40 31.50 7.24
N LEU A 50 -2.45 30.81 7.87
CA LEU A 50 -1.04 30.79 7.48
C LEU A 50 -0.81 30.26 6.05
N HIS A 51 -1.64 29.33 5.56
CA HIS A 51 -1.58 28.88 4.17
C HIS A 51 -2.19 29.90 3.21
N LYS A 52 -3.21 30.66 3.63
CA LYS A 52 -3.80 31.75 2.82
C LYS A 52 -2.83 32.92 2.65
N LEU A 53 -1.95 33.14 3.63
CA LEU A 53 -0.89 34.14 3.60
C LEU A 53 0.41 33.64 2.92
N ASN A 54 0.39 32.45 2.31
CA ASN A 54 1.58 31.80 1.72
C ASN A 54 2.78 31.63 2.66
N LEU A 55 2.56 31.63 3.98
CA LEU A 55 3.63 31.46 4.99
C LEU A 55 4.02 29.99 5.19
N ILE A 56 3.14 29.04 4.83
CA ILE A 56 3.37 27.59 4.95
C ILE A 56 2.94 26.91 3.66
N PRO A 57 3.73 25.96 3.12
CA PRO A 57 3.40 25.27 1.88
C PRO A 57 2.09 24.48 1.97
N THR A 58 1.32 24.46 0.88
CA THR A 58 0.06 23.72 0.75
C THR A 58 0.25 22.26 0.35
N GLU A 59 1.50 21.85 0.08
CA GLU A 59 1.87 20.49 -0.26
C GLU A 59 3.05 20.06 0.59
N ARG A 60 3.02 18.80 1.06
CA ARG A 60 4.16 18.18 1.72
C ARG A 60 4.69 17.05 0.85
N LYS A 61 5.98 17.14 0.50
CA LYS A 61 6.69 16.12 -0.28
C LYS A 61 7.37 15.13 0.66
N PHE A 62 7.31 13.86 0.29
CA PHE A 62 7.93 12.74 0.97
C PHE A 62 8.71 11.93 -0.06
N VAL A 63 9.80 11.33 0.37
CA VAL A 63 10.56 10.38 -0.45
C VAL A 63 10.48 9.03 0.26
N ILE A 64 9.87 8.05 -0.39
CA ILE A 64 9.68 6.71 0.19
C ILE A 64 10.80 5.81 -0.29
N PHE A 65 11.71 5.47 0.61
CA PHE A 65 12.82 4.56 0.33
C PHE A 65 12.43 3.09 0.55
N PRO A 66 13.22 2.13 0.01
CA PRO A 66 13.07 0.71 0.33
C PRO A 66 13.00 0.47 1.84
N ILE A 67 12.04 -0.33 2.29
CA ILE A 67 11.74 -0.48 3.71
C ILE A 67 12.85 -1.28 4.41
N LYS A 68 13.41 -0.70 5.48
CA LYS A 68 14.43 -1.35 6.32
C LYS A 68 13.81 -2.44 7.18
N MET A 69 14.59 -3.47 7.48
CA MET A 69 14.16 -4.62 8.30
C MET A 69 13.51 -4.21 9.64
N GLY A 70 14.09 -3.23 10.34
CA GLY A 70 13.52 -2.74 11.61
C GLY A 70 12.13 -2.13 11.45
N THR A 71 11.90 -1.35 10.38
CA THR A 71 10.59 -0.80 10.02
C THR A 71 9.63 -1.89 9.57
N LEU A 72 10.12 -2.86 8.79
CA LEU A 72 9.37 -4.02 8.34
C LEU A 72 8.78 -4.80 9.54
N LEU A 73 9.59 -5.09 10.56
CA LEU A 73 9.12 -5.76 11.78
C LEU A 73 8.01 -4.97 12.51
N LYS A 74 8.12 -3.64 12.56
CA LYS A 74 7.09 -2.78 13.18
C LYS A 74 5.78 -2.81 12.39
N ILE A 75 5.84 -2.69 11.07
CA ILE A 75 4.67 -2.79 10.18
C ILE A 75 4.02 -4.17 10.33
N SER A 76 4.83 -5.22 10.40
CA SER A 76 4.37 -6.60 10.54
C SER A 76 3.62 -6.85 11.83
N LYS A 77 4.10 -6.29 12.94
CA LYS A 77 3.38 -6.34 14.22
C LYS A 77 2.00 -5.71 14.09
N ILE A 78 1.91 -4.55 13.43
CA ILE A 78 0.63 -3.88 13.19
C ILE A 78 -0.28 -4.73 12.30
N LEU A 79 0.25 -5.36 11.25
CA LEU A 79 -0.49 -6.26 10.36
C LEU A 79 -1.04 -7.49 11.10
N LEU A 80 -0.24 -8.09 12.00
CA LEU A 80 -0.67 -9.22 12.81
C LEU A 80 -1.78 -8.83 13.81
N ASP A 81 -1.76 -7.59 14.28
CA ASP A 81 -2.77 -7.01 15.17
C ASP A 81 -4.03 -6.54 14.41
N LEU A 82 -4.08 -6.60 13.07
CA LEU A 82 -5.30 -6.31 12.31
C LEU A 82 -6.29 -7.46 12.50
N ASP A 83 -7.51 -7.12 12.92
CA ASP A 83 -8.60 -8.07 13.02
C ASP A 83 -9.11 -8.37 11.60
N THR A 84 -8.54 -9.41 10.99
CA THR A 84 -8.89 -9.85 9.63
C THR A 84 -9.83 -11.05 9.64
N ASP A 85 -10.25 -11.51 10.82
CA ASP A 85 -10.94 -12.79 10.95
C ASP A 85 -12.33 -12.72 10.29
N GLU A 86 -12.98 -11.55 10.33
CA GLU A 86 -14.22 -11.28 9.60
C GLU A 86 -13.98 -11.29 8.07
N LEU A 87 -12.90 -10.67 7.58
CA LEU A 87 -12.52 -10.65 6.14
C LEU A 87 -12.17 -12.05 5.59
N VAL A 88 -11.46 -12.86 6.38
CA VAL A 88 -11.07 -14.23 5.99
C VAL A 88 -12.27 -15.17 6.05
N GLY A 89 -13.19 -14.97 6.99
CA GLY A 89 -14.45 -15.72 7.08
C GLY A 89 -15.39 -15.44 5.90
N VAL A 90 -15.39 -14.21 5.39
CA VAL A 90 -16.16 -13.78 4.20
C VAL A 90 -15.65 -14.45 2.93
N MET A 91 -14.33 -14.53 2.72
CA MET A 91 -13.76 -15.19 1.53
C MET A 91 -13.96 -16.71 1.50
N LYS A 92 -14.27 -17.33 2.64
CA LYS A 92 -14.47 -18.79 2.76
C LYS A 92 -15.93 -19.21 2.65
N ASN A 93 -16.87 -18.27 2.73
CA ASN A 93 -18.31 -18.53 2.65
C ASN A 93 -18.86 -17.86 1.40
N GLU A 94 -18.88 -18.60 0.29
CA GLU A 94 -19.36 -18.13 -1.02
C GLU A 94 -20.88 -17.83 -1.06
N ASP A 95 -21.64 -18.22 -0.02
CA ASP A 95 -23.11 -18.23 -0.03
C ASP A 95 -23.78 -17.03 0.66
N LYS A 96 -23.04 -16.03 1.14
CA LYS A 96 -23.63 -14.81 1.71
C LYS A 96 -23.34 -13.62 0.80
N GLU A 97 -24.40 -12.94 0.34
CA GLU A 97 -24.33 -11.58 -0.20
C GLU A 97 -23.80 -10.66 0.90
N ILE A 98 -22.48 -10.59 1.01
CA ILE A 98 -21.81 -9.72 1.97
C ILE A 98 -21.60 -8.41 1.23
N ASN A 99 -22.19 -7.35 1.77
CA ASN A 99 -22.01 -6.01 1.26
C ASN A 99 -20.54 -5.60 1.51
N LEU A 100 -19.66 -5.87 0.55
CA LEU A 100 -18.22 -5.59 0.63
C LEU A 100 -17.93 -4.13 1.01
N LEU A 101 -18.84 -3.22 0.68
CA LEU A 101 -18.76 -1.81 1.05
C LEU A 101 -18.92 -1.59 2.56
N ASP A 102 -19.87 -2.27 3.20
CA ASP A 102 -20.10 -2.15 4.65
C ASP A 102 -18.97 -2.81 5.43
N LEU A 103 -18.53 -3.99 4.98
CA LEU A 103 -17.39 -4.69 5.55
C LEU A 103 -16.09 -3.89 5.38
N GLY A 104 -15.90 -3.28 4.21
CA GLY A 104 -14.76 -2.41 3.92
C GLY A 104 -14.78 -1.13 4.75
N ALA A 105 -15.94 -0.49 4.89
CA ALA A 105 -16.11 0.72 5.69
C ALA A 105 -15.85 0.45 7.18
N LYS A 106 -16.41 -0.64 7.72
CA LYS A 106 -16.20 -1.08 9.11
C LYS A 106 -14.71 -1.34 9.38
N ASN A 107 -14.05 -2.10 8.52
CA ASN A 107 -12.61 -2.37 8.64
C ASN A 107 -11.75 -1.11 8.57
N ILE A 108 -12.10 -0.15 7.69
CA ILE A 108 -11.38 1.12 7.59
C ILE A 108 -11.55 1.93 8.87
N ILE A 109 -12.76 2.01 9.42
CA ILE A 109 -13.04 2.77 10.65
C ILE A 109 -12.28 2.16 11.84
N GLU A 110 -12.37 0.85 12.01
CA GLU A 110 -11.78 0.13 13.15
C GLU A 110 -10.25 0.09 13.08
N ASN A 111 -9.67 0.06 11.88
CA ASN A 111 -8.23 -0.04 11.69
C ASN A 111 -7.58 1.24 11.15
N LYS A 112 -8.30 2.38 11.11
CA LYS A 112 -7.79 3.65 10.57
C LYS A 112 -6.46 4.05 11.18
N ASP A 113 -6.39 4.03 12.51
CA ASP A 113 -5.21 4.48 13.26
C ASP A 113 -4.02 3.56 13.02
N LYS A 114 -4.26 2.25 12.94
CA LYS A 114 -3.25 1.25 12.59
C LYS A 114 -2.72 1.48 11.17
N MET A 115 -3.61 1.74 10.22
CA MET A 115 -3.25 2.03 8.83
C MET A 115 -2.39 3.29 8.71
N ILE A 116 -2.80 4.39 9.36
CA ILE A 116 -2.02 5.63 9.41
C ILE A 116 -0.65 5.38 10.06
N LYS A 117 -0.59 4.57 11.11
CA LYS A 117 0.67 4.25 11.78
C LYS A 117 1.61 3.44 10.87
N MET A 118 1.10 2.46 10.12
CA MET A 118 1.91 1.73 9.12
C MET A 118 2.45 2.66 8.05
N ILE A 119 1.60 3.56 7.54
CA ILE A 119 2.01 4.58 6.56
C ILE A 119 3.12 5.47 7.13
N ALA A 120 2.98 5.94 8.37
CA ALA A 120 3.97 6.77 9.02
C ALA A 120 5.31 6.04 9.19
N TYR A 121 5.27 4.75 9.52
CA TYR A 121 6.45 3.89 9.55
C TYR A 121 7.12 3.77 8.19
N GLY A 122 6.36 3.54 7.12
CA GLY A 122 6.90 3.46 5.77
C GLY A 122 7.55 4.78 5.29
N ILE A 123 6.97 5.92 5.67
CA ILE A 123 7.54 7.24 5.36
C ILE A 123 8.84 7.50 6.11
N VAL A 124 8.86 7.24 7.42
CA VAL A 124 10.04 7.53 8.27
C VAL A 124 11.16 6.52 8.02
N ASN A 125 10.79 5.27 7.72
CA ASN A 125 11.69 4.15 7.44
C ASN A 125 12.83 4.03 8.47
N SER A 126 12.45 4.10 9.74
CA SER A 126 13.36 3.93 10.87
C SER A 126 12.72 3.03 11.94
N GLU A 127 13.54 2.51 12.85
CA GLU A 127 13.07 1.77 14.02
C GLU A 127 12.36 2.64 15.06
N LYS A 128 12.63 3.96 15.03
CA LYS A 128 12.03 4.92 15.96
C LYS A 128 10.55 5.09 15.63
N GLU A 129 9.75 5.28 16.68
CA GLU A 129 8.34 5.59 16.54
C GLU A 129 8.15 6.87 15.72
N PRO A 130 7.21 6.90 14.75
CA PRO A 130 6.90 8.09 13.98
C PRO A 130 6.46 9.24 14.89
N SER A 131 6.83 10.47 14.53
CA SER A 131 6.46 11.63 15.34
C SER A 131 4.93 11.79 15.42
N LYS A 132 4.43 12.20 16.59
CA LYS A 132 2.99 12.50 16.78
C LYS A 132 2.48 13.51 15.75
N ASN A 133 3.33 14.47 15.35
CA ASN A 133 3.01 15.47 14.35
C ASN A 133 2.82 14.88 12.95
N LEU A 134 3.62 13.87 12.57
CA LEU A 134 3.43 13.17 11.30
C LEU A 134 2.14 12.36 11.30
N ILE A 135 1.86 11.63 12.38
CA ILE A 135 0.63 10.86 12.54
C ILE A 135 -0.59 11.79 12.46
N LYS A 136 -0.57 12.91 13.20
CA LYS A 136 -1.62 13.93 13.16
C LYS A 136 -1.80 14.51 11.75
N PHE A 137 -0.71 14.88 11.09
CA PHE A 137 -0.74 15.40 9.73
C PHE A 137 -1.42 14.44 8.76
N LEU A 138 -1.04 13.15 8.80
CA LEU A 138 -1.63 12.11 7.97
C LEU A 138 -3.12 11.92 8.29
N ASN A 139 -3.48 11.87 9.57
CA ASN A 139 -4.86 11.71 9.99
C ASN A 139 -5.78 12.85 9.52
N GLU A 140 -5.26 14.07 9.43
CA GLU A 140 -6.04 15.26 9.07
C GLU A 140 -6.05 15.57 7.57
N ASN A 141 -5.08 15.06 6.80
CA ASN A 141 -4.88 15.49 5.40
C ASN A 141 -4.83 14.34 4.39
N LEU A 142 -4.65 13.09 4.83
CA LEU A 142 -4.55 11.96 3.92
C LEU A 142 -5.94 11.58 3.43
N THR A 143 -6.18 11.76 2.13
CA THR A 143 -7.39 11.22 1.50
C THR A 143 -7.31 9.70 1.36
N ALA A 144 -8.45 9.02 1.25
CA ALA A 144 -8.48 7.57 0.99
C ALA A 144 -7.70 7.19 -0.28
N LYS A 145 -7.76 8.03 -1.33
CA LYS A 145 -7.02 7.83 -2.58
C LYS A 145 -5.51 7.96 -2.40
N GLU A 146 -5.06 8.99 -1.68
CA GLU A 146 -3.63 9.16 -1.37
C GLU A 146 -3.14 8.05 -0.44
N GLY A 147 -3.94 7.66 0.56
CA GLY A 147 -3.61 6.58 1.48
C GLY A 147 -3.44 5.23 0.79
N LEU A 148 -4.36 4.86 -0.09
CA LEU A 148 -4.24 3.64 -0.90
C LEU A 148 -2.97 3.69 -1.76
N LYS A 149 -2.74 4.79 -2.47
CA LYS A 149 -1.57 4.94 -3.34
C LYS A 149 -0.27 4.81 -2.54
N LEU A 150 -0.20 5.45 -1.37
CA LEU A 150 0.98 5.43 -0.52
C LEU A 150 1.21 4.06 0.13
N MET A 151 0.13 3.36 0.50
CA MET A 151 0.21 1.97 0.95
C MET A 151 0.75 1.05 -0.15
N THR A 152 0.27 1.21 -1.39
CA THR A 152 0.78 0.43 -2.53
C THR A 152 2.27 0.66 -2.73
N VAL A 153 2.74 1.90 -2.65
CA VAL A 153 4.17 2.22 -2.77
C VAL A 153 4.97 1.57 -1.64
N ILE A 154 4.50 1.65 -0.38
CA ILE A 154 5.18 1.01 0.75
C ILE A 154 5.27 -0.50 0.54
N VAL A 155 4.17 -1.14 0.12
CA VAL A 155 4.13 -2.59 -0.15
C VAL A 155 5.09 -2.99 -1.26
N GLN A 156 5.17 -2.22 -2.35
CA GLN A 156 6.15 -2.46 -3.42
C GLN A 156 7.58 -2.38 -2.88
N GLN A 157 7.86 -1.37 -2.05
CA GLN A 157 9.17 -1.13 -1.45
C GLN A 157 9.57 -2.11 -0.33
N MET A 158 8.67 -3.00 0.09
CA MET A 158 8.94 -4.04 1.10
C MET A 158 9.45 -5.35 0.48
N ASP A 159 9.38 -5.53 -0.85
CA ASP A 159 9.47 -6.85 -1.50
C ASP A 159 8.67 -7.92 -0.73
N VAL A 160 7.37 -7.67 -0.61
CA VAL A 160 6.46 -8.35 0.33
C VAL A 160 6.27 -9.85 0.08
N ASN A 161 6.49 -10.38 -1.12
CA ASN A 161 6.03 -11.75 -1.43
C ASN A 161 6.69 -12.83 -0.53
N PRO A 162 8.03 -12.86 -0.36
CA PRO A 162 8.67 -13.78 0.56
C PRO A 162 8.30 -13.49 2.02
N PHE A 163 8.16 -12.21 2.35
CA PHE A 163 7.94 -11.77 3.73
C PHE A 163 6.51 -12.06 4.23
N LEU A 164 5.48 -11.74 3.46
CA LEU A 164 4.09 -12.09 3.75
C LEU A 164 3.89 -13.61 3.79
N ALA A 165 4.54 -14.37 2.89
CA ALA A 165 4.54 -15.83 2.96
C ALA A 165 5.12 -16.35 4.29
N SER A 166 6.19 -15.71 4.79
CA SER A 166 6.74 -16.03 6.12
C SER A 166 5.78 -15.70 7.27
N LEU A 167 5.08 -14.56 7.22
CA LEU A 167 4.10 -14.19 8.25
C LEU A 167 2.90 -15.12 8.27
N VAL A 168 2.36 -15.47 7.09
CA VAL A 168 1.27 -16.45 6.96
C VAL A 168 1.72 -17.81 7.47
N SER A 169 2.96 -18.24 7.20
CA SER A 169 3.53 -19.48 7.74
C SER A 169 3.61 -19.46 9.26
N ILE A 170 4.09 -18.36 9.86
CA ILE A 170 4.15 -18.20 11.33
C ILE A 170 2.74 -18.20 11.94
N LYS A 171 1.78 -17.46 11.37
CA LYS A 171 0.39 -17.43 11.86
C LYS A 171 -0.29 -18.79 11.70
N GLY A 172 -0.07 -19.48 10.57
CA GLY A 172 -0.54 -20.84 10.32
C GLY A 172 0.02 -21.86 11.31
N MET A 173 1.32 -21.81 11.60
CA MET A 173 1.96 -22.64 12.63
C MET A 173 1.40 -22.34 14.03
N ASN A 174 1.21 -21.06 14.37
CA ASN A 174 0.62 -20.68 15.66
C ASN A 174 -0.82 -21.23 15.78
N LEU A 175 -1.66 -21.10 14.75
CA LEU A 175 -3.02 -21.65 14.76
C LEU A 175 -3.03 -23.19 14.91
N LEU A 176 -2.07 -23.90 14.30
CA LEU A 176 -1.92 -25.35 14.47
C LEU A 176 -1.48 -25.72 15.90
N GLN A 177 -0.59 -24.93 16.52
CA GLN A 177 -0.16 -25.14 17.90
C GLN A 177 -1.27 -24.82 18.91
N THR A 178 -2.09 -23.79 18.66
CA THR A 178 -3.24 -23.45 19.51
C THR A 178 -4.30 -24.54 19.47
N LYS A 179 -4.59 -25.12 18.29
CA LYS A 179 -5.50 -26.28 18.16
C LYS A 179 -5.01 -27.52 18.92
N LYS A 180 -3.70 -27.77 18.95
CA LYS A 180 -3.11 -28.87 19.74
C LYS A 180 -3.29 -28.67 21.25
N LYS A 181 -3.27 -27.43 21.75
CA LYS A 181 -3.44 -27.15 23.19
C LYS A 181 -4.89 -27.21 23.68
N THR A 182 -5.88 -27.10 22.80
CA THR A 182 -7.31 -27.14 23.14
C THR A 182 -7.99 -28.48 22.87
N THR A 183 -7.22 -29.57 22.73
CA THR A 183 -7.81 -30.92 22.75
C THR A 183 -7.67 -31.45 24.18
N PRO A 184 -8.74 -31.48 25.01
CA PRO A 184 -8.71 -32.24 26.25
C PRO A 184 -8.88 -33.72 25.89
N GLY A 185 -7.91 -34.54 26.25
CA GLY A 185 -7.98 -35.98 26.06
C GLY A 185 -6.65 -36.65 26.27
N GLU A 186 -6.21 -36.73 27.52
CA GLU A 186 -5.99 -38.00 28.23
C GLU A 186 -6.52 -37.86 29.66
#